data_AF-A0A9D2H5J2-F1
#
_entry.id   AF-A0A9D2H5J2-F1
#
_cell.length_a   1.000
_cell.length_b   1.000
_cell.length_c   1.000
_cell.angle_alpha   90.00
_cell.angle_beta   90.00
_cell.angle_gamma   90.00
#
_symmetry.space_group_name_H-M   'P 1'
#
loop_
_entity.id
_entity.type
_entity.pdbx_description
1 polymer ?
#
loop_
_entity_poly.entity_id
_entity_poly.type
_entity_poly.pdbx_seq_one_letter_code
_entity_poly.pdbx_strand_id
1 'polypeptide(L)'
;MIAERLAAADDHALAELFAAHRISPGANPAAAWRDLFDVAETMLQPDQIALALSHADRDLLADLASGVPHPTLALTDDRGLALPAVAARLEGTDIAPAAPSAPRPASESEAAHAAERAFTTIASLADIVISTLAKPLSRVGTGALSAVERRRLADEGLAQTPEEADMLVRLGLATDLLRGEGRRIGATADGSAWVRLSTRERWSALAERFRDALPRGLRDGRGWTDPALWSGTYPLDASWPARADAWTEFARLIGLIADGAPPSEPAWAAPLRLGDDADTATLVALMPGEVDRVYLQNDLTAISPGLLEPALDVRLRGMTTRESHAQASAYRFTEGTITRALSTGETSEGMREFLSQLSLTGIPQPLEYLIRRSAERHGLVRVSRDGLTGQTVVASDDRDLLRTIEVDRALGALGFTSDGEALRSKASRDVVFWALSDARYPAVVLDDGGSVAHAERHGVVEDAGGSEPYAALIARLRESHGEGTDRAWLERELDAAIRDRTAVVVAVRMPDGSERELTLEPTGLGGGRLRGRDAAAEVERTLPVGLIASVRPL
;
A
#
# COMPACT_ATOMS: atom_id res chain seq x y z
N MET A 1 -9.11 17.41 -30.23
CA MET A 1 -7.75 16.84 -30.15
C MET A 1 -7.50 16.22 -28.77
N ILE A 2 -6.50 15.32 -28.60
CA ILE A 2 -6.21 14.71 -27.29
C ILE A 2 -5.88 15.76 -26.23
N ALA A 3 -5.07 16.77 -26.57
CA ALA A 3 -4.69 17.82 -25.63
C ALA A 3 -5.90 18.57 -25.03
N GLU A 4 -6.95 18.82 -25.83
CA GLU A 4 -8.19 19.46 -25.34
C GLU A 4 -8.96 18.55 -24.38
N ARG A 5 -9.00 17.25 -24.67
CA ARG A 5 -9.61 16.25 -23.78
C ARG A 5 -8.86 16.16 -22.46
N LEU A 6 -7.53 16.24 -22.48
CA LEU A 6 -6.72 16.32 -21.26
C LEU A 6 -7.00 17.60 -20.47
N ALA A 7 -7.17 18.75 -21.14
CA ALA A 7 -7.50 20.00 -20.46
C ALA A 7 -8.89 19.98 -19.81
N ALA A 8 -9.87 19.35 -20.48
CA ALA A 8 -11.23 19.22 -19.98
C ALA A 8 -11.41 18.10 -18.94
N ALA A 9 -10.49 17.14 -18.87
CA ALA A 9 -10.51 16.06 -17.88
C ALA A 9 -10.39 16.62 -16.46
N ASP A 10 -10.95 15.91 -15.47
CA ASP A 10 -10.71 16.23 -14.06
C ASP A 10 -9.33 15.74 -13.60
N ASP A 11 -8.92 16.19 -12.41
CA ASP A 11 -7.60 15.87 -11.84
C ASP A 11 -7.45 14.38 -11.56
N HIS A 12 -8.56 13.70 -11.22
CA HIS A 12 -8.56 12.27 -10.98
C HIS A 12 -8.23 11.49 -12.24
N ALA A 13 -8.92 11.78 -13.34
CA ALA A 13 -8.70 11.13 -14.63
C ALA A 13 -7.29 11.39 -15.18
N LEU A 14 -6.72 12.59 -14.95
CA LEU A 14 -5.32 12.89 -15.28
C LEU A 14 -4.34 12.09 -14.41
N ALA A 15 -4.59 12.01 -13.10
CA ALA A 15 -3.77 11.21 -12.19
C ALA A 15 -3.79 9.72 -12.56
N GLU A 16 -4.96 9.18 -12.94
CA GLU A 16 -5.10 7.81 -13.44
C GLU A 16 -4.31 7.59 -14.73
N LEU A 17 -4.40 8.51 -15.68
CA LEU A 17 -3.65 8.47 -16.93
C LEU A 17 -2.14 8.42 -16.64
N PHE A 18 -1.65 9.29 -15.77
CA PHE A 18 -0.23 9.35 -15.40
C PHE A 18 0.23 8.09 -14.66
N ALA A 19 -0.61 7.55 -13.77
CA ALA A 19 -0.34 6.29 -13.08
C ALA A 19 -0.26 5.11 -14.06
N ALA A 20 -1.17 5.01 -15.04
CA ALA A 20 -1.18 3.97 -16.06
C ALA A 20 0.11 4.00 -16.91
N HIS A 21 0.66 5.19 -17.16
CA HIS A 21 1.90 5.39 -17.91
C HIS A 21 3.16 5.38 -17.02
N ARG A 22 3.04 5.03 -15.73
CA ARG A 22 4.12 5.00 -14.74
C ARG A 22 4.94 6.30 -14.69
N ILE A 23 4.26 7.42 -14.82
CA ILE A 23 4.89 8.73 -14.84
C ILE A 23 5.37 9.07 -13.43
N SER A 24 6.63 9.49 -13.32
CA SER A 24 7.17 10.00 -12.06
C SER A 24 7.04 11.53 -12.04
N PRO A 25 6.25 12.15 -11.14
CA PRO A 25 5.90 13.58 -11.18
C PRO A 25 7.10 14.54 -11.25
N GLY A 26 8.24 14.16 -10.66
CA GLY A 26 9.47 14.95 -10.61
C GLY A 26 10.59 14.48 -11.54
N ALA A 27 10.36 13.49 -12.41
CA ALA A 27 11.38 12.98 -13.33
C ALA A 27 10.95 13.14 -14.79
N ASN A 28 11.90 12.99 -15.72
CA ASN A 28 11.56 12.98 -17.14
C ASN A 28 10.68 11.76 -17.48
N PRO A 29 9.69 11.91 -18.37
CA PRO A 29 9.40 13.10 -19.18
C PRO A 29 8.58 14.19 -18.47
N ALA A 30 7.93 13.91 -17.32
CA ALA A 30 7.02 14.84 -16.65
C ALA A 30 7.65 16.18 -16.24
N ALA A 31 8.90 16.15 -15.78
CA ALA A 31 9.64 17.36 -15.44
C ALA A 31 9.86 18.30 -16.64
N ALA A 32 9.81 17.78 -17.88
CA ALA A 32 10.00 18.55 -19.10
C ALA A 32 8.70 19.12 -19.70
N TRP A 33 7.53 18.60 -19.30
CA TRP A 33 6.23 19.08 -19.78
C TRP A 33 5.94 20.48 -19.28
N ARG A 34 5.53 21.38 -20.18
CA ARG A 34 5.17 22.77 -19.87
C ARG A 34 3.65 22.95 -19.79
N ASP A 35 2.92 22.19 -20.59
CA ASP A 35 1.47 22.25 -20.76
C ASP A 35 0.90 20.85 -21.07
N LEU A 36 -0.43 20.72 -21.16
CA LEU A 36 -1.08 19.45 -21.51
C LEU A 36 -0.88 19.04 -22.99
N PHE A 37 -0.33 19.93 -23.82
CA PHE A 37 0.04 19.57 -25.20
C PHE A 37 1.31 18.71 -25.21
N ASP A 38 2.32 19.07 -24.40
CA ASP A 38 3.53 18.25 -24.22
C ASP A 38 3.19 16.87 -23.66
N VAL A 39 2.18 16.80 -22.78
CA VAL A 39 1.62 15.52 -22.29
C VAL A 39 1.04 14.73 -23.48
N ALA A 40 0.14 15.33 -24.25
CA ALA A 40 -0.49 14.68 -25.41
C ALA A 40 0.54 14.16 -26.43
N GLU A 41 1.55 14.97 -26.79
CA GLU A 41 2.64 14.55 -27.68
C GLU A 41 3.42 13.37 -27.10
N THR A 42 3.65 13.36 -25.80
CA THR A 42 4.34 12.24 -25.13
C THR A 42 3.48 10.98 -25.15
N MET A 43 2.19 11.07 -24.81
CA MET A 43 1.28 9.92 -24.80
C MET A 43 1.10 9.29 -26.20
N LEU A 44 1.24 10.09 -27.25
CA LEU A 44 1.19 9.63 -28.65
C LEU A 44 2.48 8.95 -29.13
N GLN A 45 3.54 8.96 -28.33
CA GLN A 45 4.78 8.28 -28.70
C GLN A 45 4.57 6.75 -28.78
N PRO A 46 5.19 6.05 -29.75
CA PRO A 46 4.96 4.63 -29.95
C PRO A 46 5.24 3.75 -28.73
N ASP A 47 6.22 4.12 -27.91
CA ASP A 47 6.56 3.40 -26.68
C ASP A 47 5.56 3.65 -25.55
N GLN A 48 5.00 4.86 -25.47
CA GLN A 48 3.94 5.19 -24.50
C GLN A 48 2.64 4.50 -24.85
N ILE A 49 2.27 4.46 -26.13
CA ILE A 49 1.12 3.68 -26.61
C ILE A 49 1.31 2.19 -26.29
N ALA A 50 2.48 1.62 -26.57
CA ALA A 50 2.76 0.22 -26.25
C ALA A 50 2.66 -0.08 -24.75
N LEU A 51 3.20 0.81 -23.91
CA LEU A 51 3.11 0.70 -22.45
C LEU A 51 1.66 0.80 -21.96
N ALA A 52 0.87 1.71 -22.52
CA ALA A 52 -0.54 1.86 -22.19
C ALA A 52 -1.33 0.60 -22.55
N LEU A 53 -1.14 0.08 -23.76
CA LEU A 53 -1.81 -1.14 -24.23
C LEU A 53 -1.41 -2.38 -23.42
N SER A 54 -0.16 -2.46 -22.92
CA SER A 54 0.21 -3.57 -22.03
C SER A 54 -0.54 -3.55 -20.70
N HIS A 55 -1.02 -2.39 -20.25
CA HIS A 55 -1.79 -2.23 -19.01
C HIS A 55 -3.31 -2.12 -19.26
N ALA A 56 -3.76 -2.22 -20.51
CA ALA A 56 -5.18 -2.26 -20.85
C ALA A 56 -5.73 -3.67 -20.61
N ASP A 57 -6.89 -3.76 -19.95
CA ASP A 57 -7.58 -5.03 -19.79
C ASP A 57 -8.11 -5.56 -21.14
N ARG A 58 -8.46 -6.84 -21.15
CA ARG A 58 -8.89 -7.58 -22.32
C ARG A 58 -10.11 -6.96 -23.00
N ASP A 59 -11.07 -6.45 -22.24
CA ASP A 59 -12.30 -5.91 -22.79
C ASP A 59 -12.04 -4.57 -23.48
N LEU A 60 -11.25 -3.69 -22.85
CA LEU A 60 -10.77 -2.47 -23.50
C LEU A 60 -9.98 -2.78 -24.77
N LEU A 61 -9.08 -3.76 -24.75
CA LEU A 61 -8.31 -4.14 -25.94
C LEU A 61 -9.19 -4.69 -27.07
N ALA A 62 -10.20 -5.49 -26.73
CA ALA A 62 -11.15 -6.02 -27.69
C ALA A 62 -12.01 -4.90 -28.31
N ASP A 63 -12.47 -3.94 -27.52
CA ASP A 63 -13.23 -2.79 -28.00
C ASP A 63 -12.37 -1.94 -28.95
N LEU A 64 -11.13 -1.64 -28.56
CA LEU A 64 -10.19 -0.88 -29.38
C LEU A 64 -9.84 -1.59 -30.70
N ALA A 65 -9.68 -2.91 -30.69
CA ALA A 65 -9.37 -3.70 -31.87
C ALA A 65 -10.56 -3.87 -32.82
N SER A 66 -11.78 -3.96 -32.29
CA SER A 66 -13.01 -4.18 -33.06
C SER A 66 -13.72 -2.88 -33.49
N GLY A 67 -13.25 -1.72 -33.01
CA GLY A 67 -13.84 -0.42 -33.32
C GLY A 67 -15.14 -0.14 -32.55
N VAL A 68 -15.33 -0.79 -31.39
CA VAL A 68 -16.42 -0.47 -30.47
C VAL A 68 -16.02 0.78 -29.68
N PRO A 69 -16.90 1.81 -29.59
CA PRO A 69 -16.63 3.00 -28.80
C PRO A 69 -16.35 2.71 -27.32
N HIS A 70 -15.14 3.03 -26.86
CA HIS A 70 -14.72 2.93 -25.45
C HIS A 70 -13.88 4.16 -25.05
N PRO A 71 -14.48 5.21 -24.47
CA PRO A 71 -13.80 6.47 -24.25
C PRO A 71 -12.65 6.36 -23.24
N THR A 72 -11.44 6.72 -23.68
CA THR A 72 -10.22 6.80 -22.87
C THR A 72 -9.46 8.09 -23.19
N LEU A 73 -8.73 8.67 -22.25
CA LEU A 73 -8.10 9.99 -22.47
C LEU A 73 -7.02 10.02 -23.55
N ALA A 74 -6.25 8.93 -23.72
CA ALA A 74 -5.06 8.92 -24.56
C ALA A 74 -5.01 7.81 -25.63
N LEU A 75 -5.96 6.85 -25.63
CA LEU A 75 -5.98 5.76 -26.62
C LEU A 75 -7.06 5.91 -27.68
N THR A 76 -8.03 6.81 -27.45
CA THR A 76 -9.18 6.98 -28.33
C THR A 76 -9.38 8.42 -28.76
N ASP A 77 -10.19 8.62 -29.80
CA ASP A 77 -10.69 9.92 -30.24
C ASP A 77 -11.88 10.39 -29.37
N ASP A 78 -12.54 11.48 -29.79
CA ASP A 78 -13.72 12.06 -29.13
C ASP A 78 -14.96 11.16 -29.22
N ARG A 79 -14.98 10.22 -30.17
CA ARG A 79 -16.05 9.23 -30.34
C ARG A 79 -15.78 7.94 -29.57
N GLY A 80 -14.64 7.84 -28.89
CA GLY A 80 -14.21 6.64 -28.17
C GLY A 80 -13.64 5.55 -29.10
N LEU A 81 -13.33 5.87 -30.35
CA LEU A 81 -12.71 4.92 -31.28
C LEU A 81 -11.19 4.98 -31.14
N ALA A 82 -10.51 3.85 -31.35
CA ALA A 82 -9.05 3.78 -31.26
C ALA A 82 -8.37 4.80 -32.19
N LEU A 83 -7.39 5.53 -31.65
CA LEU A 83 -6.57 6.43 -32.47
C LEU A 83 -5.84 5.65 -33.57
N PRO A 84 -5.51 6.24 -34.73
CA PRO A 84 -4.87 5.53 -35.83
C PRO A 84 -3.59 4.78 -35.43
N ALA A 85 -2.75 5.39 -34.58
CA ALA A 85 -1.53 4.76 -34.07
C ALA A 85 -1.80 3.58 -33.11
N VAL A 86 -2.93 3.61 -32.39
CA VAL A 86 -3.38 2.53 -31.51
C VAL A 86 -3.97 1.38 -32.35
N ALA A 87 -4.86 1.70 -33.28
CA ALA A 87 -5.46 0.72 -34.19
C ALA A 87 -4.39 -0.04 -34.99
N ALA A 88 -3.38 0.66 -35.52
CA ALA A 88 -2.25 0.04 -36.23
C ALA A 88 -1.44 -0.93 -35.36
N ARG A 89 -1.41 -0.75 -34.04
CA ARG A 89 -0.71 -1.65 -33.10
C ARG A 89 -1.54 -2.88 -32.73
N LEU A 90 -2.87 -2.76 -32.77
CA LEU A 90 -3.80 -3.85 -32.51
C LEU A 90 -4.15 -4.63 -33.79
N GLU A 91 -3.76 -4.14 -34.97
CA GLU A 91 -3.99 -4.83 -36.23
C GLU A 91 -3.42 -6.26 -36.20
N GLY A 92 -4.26 -7.26 -36.47
CA GLY A 92 -3.90 -8.68 -36.44
C GLY A 92 -3.82 -9.31 -35.05
N THR A 93 -4.15 -8.59 -33.98
CA THR A 93 -4.34 -9.18 -32.66
C THR A 93 -5.73 -9.82 -32.55
N ASP A 94 -5.78 -11.11 -32.19
CA ASP A 94 -7.04 -11.84 -31.96
C ASP A 94 -7.38 -11.79 -30.47
N ILE A 95 -7.88 -10.63 -30.03
CA ILE A 95 -8.30 -10.39 -28.65
C ILE A 95 -9.83 -10.22 -28.64
N ALA A 96 -10.52 -11.26 -28.18
CA ALA A 96 -11.95 -11.20 -27.91
C ALA A 96 -12.22 -10.76 -26.46
N PRO A 97 -13.38 -10.12 -26.20
CA PRO A 97 -13.83 -9.80 -24.85
C PRO A 97 -13.86 -11.04 -23.96
N ALA A 98 -13.72 -10.86 -22.65
CA ALA A 98 -13.88 -11.92 -21.69
C ALA A 98 -15.29 -12.53 -21.81
N ALA A 99 -15.36 -13.86 -21.92
CA ALA A 99 -16.64 -14.54 -21.90
C ALA A 99 -17.28 -14.37 -20.51
N PRO A 100 -18.61 -14.12 -20.42
CA PRO A 100 -19.30 -14.09 -19.15
C PRO A 100 -19.05 -15.41 -18.40
N SER A 101 -18.57 -15.30 -17.16
CA SER A 101 -18.29 -16.45 -16.31
C SER A 101 -18.78 -16.18 -14.89
N ALA A 102 -19.25 -17.24 -14.25
CA ALA A 102 -19.64 -17.22 -12.85
C ALA A 102 -18.89 -18.34 -12.12
N PRO A 103 -18.25 -18.04 -10.97
CA PRO A 103 -17.57 -19.07 -10.20
C PRO A 103 -18.52 -20.20 -9.81
N ARG A 104 -18.02 -21.44 -9.82
CA ARG A 104 -18.76 -22.58 -9.29
C ARG A 104 -18.89 -22.44 -7.76
N PRO A 105 -20.07 -22.65 -7.17
CA PRO A 105 -20.19 -22.72 -5.71
C PRO A 105 -19.32 -23.83 -5.10
N ALA A 106 -18.69 -23.55 -3.97
CA ALA A 106 -17.93 -24.53 -3.21
C ALA A 106 -18.86 -25.55 -2.53
N SER A 107 -18.43 -26.81 -2.47
CA SER A 107 -19.05 -27.82 -1.62
C SER A 107 -18.81 -27.53 -0.14
N GLU A 108 -19.56 -28.17 0.75
CA GLU A 108 -19.38 -28.02 2.21
C GLU A 108 -17.95 -28.36 2.66
N SER A 109 -17.34 -29.41 2.10
CA SER A 109 -15.95 -29.78 2.41
C SER A 109 -14.93 -28.79 1.85
N GLU A 110 -15.14 -28.30 0.63
CA GLU A 110 -14.28 -27.26 0.03
C GLU A 110 -14.33 -25.96 0.85
N ALA A 111 -15.53 -25.58 1.30
CA ALA A 111 -15.75 -24.44 2.18
C ALA A 111 -15.05 -24.66 3.53
N ALA A 112 -15.22 -25.82 4.19
CA ALA A 112 -14.56 -26.10 5.48
C ALA A 112 -13.03 -25.95 5.40
N HIS A 113 -12.39 -26.48 4.36
CA HIS A 113 -10.94 -26.30 4.17
C HIS A 113 -10.56 -24.84 3.88
N ALA A 114 -11.39 -24.10 3.13
CA ALA A 114 -11.16 -22.66 2.91
C ALA A 114 -11.26 -21.85 4.21
N ALA A 115 -12.21 -22.19 5.09
CA ALA A 115 -12.35 -21.56 6.40
C ALA A 115 -11.14 -21.82 7.32
N GLU A 116 -10.64 -23.06 7.35
CA GLU A 116 -9.43 -23.42 8.11
C GLU A 116 -8.19 -22.67 7.62
N ARG A 117 -8.03 -22.55 6.30
CA ARG A 117 -6.96 -21.73 5.70
C ARG A 117 -7.10 -20.25 6.03
N ALA A 118 -8.30 -19.69 5.92
CA ALA A 118 -8.56 -18.30 6.25
C ALA A 118 -8.18 -18.00 7.72
N PHE A 119 -8.57 -18.90 8.62
CA PHE A 119 -8.24 -18.80 10.04
C PHE A 119 -6.73 -18.82 10.28
N THR A 120 -6.03 -19.79 9.68
CA THR A 120 -4.57 -19.92 9.80
C THR A 120 -3.86 -18.70 9.22
N THR A 121 -4.28 -18.23 8.04
CA THR A 121 -3.71 -17.07 7.35
C THR A 121 -3.84 -15.80 8.18
N ILE A 122 -5.01 -15.52 8.76
CA ILE A 122 -5.20 -14.32 9.58
C ILE A 122 -4.39 -14.39 10.86
N ALA A 123 -4.32 -15.56 11.51
CA ALA A 123 -3.49 -15.74 12.70
C ALA A 123 -2.00 -15.51 12.39
N SER A 124 -1.48 -16.13 11.33
CA SER A 124 -0.08 -15.97 10.88
C SER A 124 0.23 -14.55 10.43
N LEU A 125 -0.67 -13.91 9.68
CA LEU A 125 -0.49 -12.52 9.26
C LEU A 125 -0.49 -11.57 10.46
N ALA A 126 -1.38 -11.77 11.44
CA ALA A 126 -1.38 -10.99 12.68
C ALA A 126 -0.09 -11.19 13.49
N ASP A 127 0.40 -12.43 13.59
CA ASP A 127 1.68 -12.76 14.22
C ASP A 127 2.86 -12.03 13.53
N ILE A 128 2.88 -11.99 12.19
CA ILE A 128 3.88 -11.25 11.41
C ILE A 128 3.78 -9.74 11.64
N VAL A 129 2.58 -9.17 11.64
CA VAL A 129 2.38 -7.73 11.89
C VAL A 129 2.83 -7.36 13.31
N ILE A 130 2.47 -8.15 14.33
CA ILE A 130 2.93 -7.97 15.72
C ILE A 130 4.46 -8.07 15.82
N SER A 131 5.07 -9.07 15.18
CA SER A 131 6.53 -9.22 15.12
C SER A 131 7.19 -7.99 14.46
N THR A 132 6.56 -7.46 13.42
CA THR A 132 7.05 -6.29 12.67
C THR A 132 6.96 -4.99 13.47
N LEU A 133 5.92 -4.82 14.29
CA LEU A 133 5.81 -3.70 15.25
C LEU A 133 6.96 -3.70 16.24
N ALA A 134 7.39 -4.88 16.70
CA ALA A 134 8.55 -5.00 17.57
C ALA A 134 9.88 -4.78 16.82
N LYS A 135 10.00 -5.31 15.61
CA LYS A 135 11.21 -5.25 14.78
C LYS A 135 10.87 -5.28 13.27
N PRO A 136 11.14 -4.20 12.53
CA PRO A 136 10.96 -4.15 11.08
C PRO A 136 11.71 -5.27 10.37
N LEU A 137 11.08 -5.82 9.34
CA LEU A 137 11.69 -6.86 8.51
C LEU A 137 12.68 -6.22 7.53
N SER A 138 13.74 -6.95 7.18
CA SER A 138 14.69 -6.50 6.17
C SER A 138 14.25 -6.89 4.75
N ARG A 139 14.36 -5.94 3.80
CA ARG A 139 14.06 -6.17 2.38
C ARG A 139 15.30 -6.07 1.49
N VAL A 140 15.30 -6.81 0.38
CA VAL A 140 16.34 -6.72 -0.65
C VAL A 140 16.06 -5.55 -1.62
N GLY A 141 17.01 -5.23 -2.50
CA GLY A 141 16.89 -4.08 -3.42
C GLY A 141 15.70 -4.15 -4.37
N THR A 142 15.17 -5.35 -4.65
CA THR A 142 13.96 -5.56 -5.45
C THR A 142 12.66 -5.28 -4.69
N GLY A 143 12.74 -4.93 -3.40
CA GLY A 143 11.58 -4.72 -2.53
C GLY A 143 11.10 -5.99 -1.81
N ALA A 144 11.53 -7.17 -2.26
CA ALA A 144 11.14 -8.46 -1.68
C ALA A 144 11.73 -8.70 -0.28
N LEU A 145 11.10 -9.60 0.48
CA LEU A 145 11.57 -10.01 1.80
C LEU A 145 12.92 -10.76 1.69
N SER A 146 13.86 -10.45 2.58
CA SER A 146 15.17 -11.11 2.53
C SER A 146 15.06 -12.60 2.89
N ALA A 147 15.94 -13.43 2.33
CA ALA A 147 15.96 -14.87 2.62
C ALA A 147 16.19 -15.19 4.11
N VAL A 148 16.90 -14.29 4.81
CA VAL A 148 17.14 -14.40 6.26
C VAL A 148 15.84 -14.21 7.04
N GLU A 149 15.03 -13.19 6.67
CA GLU A 149 13.74 -12.96 7.31
C GLU A 149 12.75 -14.08 7.01
N ARG A 150 12.68 -14.55 5.76
CA ARG A 150 11.82 -15.69 5.38
C ARG A 150 12.07 -16.92 6.25
N ARG A 151 13.35 -17.27 6.44
CA ARG A 151 13.73 -18.38 7.31
C ARG A 151 13.41 -18.08 8.78
N ARG A 152 13.70 -16.87 9.26
CA ARG A 152 13.41 -16.48 10.65
C ARG A 152 11.92 -16.61 10.97
N LEU A 153 11.04 -16.08 10.12
CA LEU A 153 9.58 -16.12 10.34
C LEU A 153 9.06 -17.57 10.39
N ALA A 154 9.62 -18.47 9.57
CA ALA A 154 9.29 -19.89 9.61
C ALA A 154 9.84 -20.59 10.86
N ASP A 155 11.10 -20.35 11.23
CA ASP A 155 11.73 -20.92 12.43
C ASP A 155 11.05 -20.46 13.72
N GLU A 156 10.52 -19.22 13.75
CA GLU A 156 9.72 -18.66 14.83
C GLU A 156 8.27 -19.17 14.83
N GLY A 157 7.86 -19.97 13.83
CA GLY A 157 6.50 -20.53 13.74
C GLY A 157 5.42 -19.53 13.34
N LEU A 158 5.79 -18.35 12.81
CA LEU A 158 4.86 -17.33 12.31
C LEU A 158 4.29 -17.69 10.94
N ALA A 159 4.99 -18.54 10.20
CA ALA A 159 4.55 -19.21 8.97
C ALA A 159 5.03 -20.67 8.97
N GLN A 160 4.37 -21.57 8.24
CA GLN A 160 4.76 -22.97 8.15
C GLN A 160 6.03 -23.15 7.31
N THR A 161 6.22 -22.32 6.28
CA THR A 161 7.37 -22.38 5.38
C THR A 161 7.95 -21.00 5.06
N PRO A 162 9.23 -20.91 4.64
CA PRO A 162 9.82 -19.66 4.16
C PRO A 162 9.10 -19.06 2.95
N GLU A 163 8.49 -19.90 2.10
CA GLU A 163 7.72 -19.50 0.94
C GLU A 163 6.37 -18.92 1.36
N GLU A 164 5.68 -19.53 2.33
CA GLU A 164 4.46 -18.98 2.92
C GLU A 164 4.73 -17.66 3.64
N ALA A 165 5.86 -17.53 4.36
CA ALA A 165 6.27 -16.28 4.98
C ALA A 165 6.41 -15.14 3.96
N ASP A 166 7.00 -15.42 2.78
CA ASP A 166 7.07 -14.45 1.68
C ASP A 166 5.67 -14.06 1.19
N MET A 167 4.80 -15.05 0.99
CA MET A 167 3.45 -14.83 0.50
C MET A 167 2.61 -13.99 1.46
N LEU A 168 2.66 -14.30 2.77
CA LEU A 168 1.95 -13.54 3.80
C LEU A 168 2.46 -12.10 3.92
N VAL A 169 3.78 -11.89 3.82
CA VAL A 169 4.32 -10.52 3.81
C VAL A 169 3.91 -9.76 2.55
N ARG A 170 3.89 -10.42 1.38
CA ARG A 170 3.37 -9.82 0.14
C ARG A 170 1.88 -9.51 0.23
N LEU A 171 1.08 -10.35 0.89
CA LEU A 171 -0.33 -10.09 1.16
C LEU A 171 -0.49 -8.87 2.09
N GLY A 172 0.29 -8.79 3.17
CA GLY A 172 0.31 -7.63 4.06
C GLY A 172 0.70 -6.33 3.36
N LEU A 173 1.64 -6.39 2.41
CA LEU A 173 2.02 -5.24 1.57
C LEU A 173 0.91 -4.87 0.57
N ALA A 174 0.26 -5.86 -0.05
CA ALA A 174 -0.82 -5.62 -1.01
C ALA A 174 -2.07 -5.03 -0.35
N THR A 175 -2.32 -5.37 0.91
CA THR A 175 -3.48 -4.90 1.72
C THR A 175 -3.14 -3.73 2.64
N ASP A 176 -1.94 -3.18 2.51
CA ASP A 176 -1.44 -2.02 3.26
C ASP A 176 -1.44 -2.18 4.79
N LEU A 177 -1.38 -3.42 5.28
CA LEU A 177 -1.12 -3.75 6.70
C LEU A 177 0.38 -3.65 7.02
N LEU A 178 1.21 -3.86 6.00
CA LEU A 178 2.65 -3.67 6.01
C LEU A 178 3.04 -2.68 4.91
N ARG A 179 4.12 -1.92 5.12
CA ARG A 179 4.66 -1.01 4.12
C ARG A 179 6.17 -1.09 4.06
N GLY A 180 6.70 -1.04 2.85
CA GLY A 180 8.13 -1.06 2.61
C GLY A 180 8.73 0.35 2.51
N GLU A 181 9.70 0.67 3.36
CA GLU A 181 10.43 1.94 3.36
C GLU A 181 11.95 1.70 3.31
N GLY A 182 12.65 2.28 2.33
CA GLY A 182 14.10 2.15 2.18
C GLY A 182 14.60 0.70 2.03
N ARG A 183 15.11 0.10 3.11
CA ARG A 183 15.55 -1.32 3.17
C ARG A 183 14.80 -2.12 4.23
N ARG A 184 13.65 -1.62 4.68
CA ARG A 184 12.84 -2.20 5.75
C ARG A 184 11.38 -2.35 5.31
N ILE A 185 10.68 -3.25 5.98
CA ILE A 185 9.22 -3.37 5.94
C ILE A 185 8.74 -3.19 7.37
N GLY A 186 7.85 -2.22 7.59
CA GLY A 186 7.24 -1.92 8.88
C GLY A 186 5.72 -2.11 8.84
N ALA A 187 5.09 -2.19 10.00
CA ALA A 187 3.64 -2.21 10.11
C ALA A 187 3.07 -0.79 9.94
N THR A 188 1.90 -0.68 9.30
CA THR A 188 1.17 0.59 9.14
C THR A 188 0.29 0.87 10.36
N ALA A 189 -0.33 2.06 10.42
CA ALA A 189 -1.23 2.44 11.52
C ALA A 189 -2.43 1.50 11.53
N ASP A 190 -2.96 1.28 10.34
CA ASP A 190 -4.00 0.30 10.03
C ASP A 190 -3.58 -1.12 10.41
N GLY A 191 -2.34 -1.54 10.11
CA GLY A 191 -1.82 -2.84 10.55
C GLY A 191 -1.82 -3.00 12.07
N SER A 192 -1.40 -1.97 12.79
CA SER A 192 -1.37 -1.93 14.26
C SER A 192 -2.78 -1.97 14.88
N ALA A 193 -3.75 -1.28 14.26
CA ALA A 193 -5.15 -1.34 14.67
C ALA A 193 -5.78 -2.70 14.34
N TRP A 194 -5.50 -3.23 13.15
CA TRP A 194 -6.07 -4.48 12.63
C TRP A 194 -5.76 -5.68 13.53
N VAL A 195 -4.54 -5.77 14.09
CA VAL A 195 -4.20 -6.86 15.02
C VAL A 195 -4.97 -6.82 16.34
N ARG A 196 -5.75 -5.79 16.65
CA ARG A 196 -6.58 -5.75 17.87
C ARG A 196 -8.04 -6.14 17.62
N LEU A 197 -8.46 -6.19 16.36
CA LEU A 197 -9.82 -6.59 15.97
C LEU A 197 -10.07 -8.06 16.30
N SER A 198 -11.34 -8.41 16.57
CA SER A 198 -11.76 -9.83 16.73
C SER A 198 -11.46 -10.63 15.47
N THR A 199 -11.42 -11.97 15.54
CA THR A 199 -11.12 -12.82 14.36
C THR A 199 -12.08 -12.55 13.19
N ARG A 200 -13.37 -12.32 13.48
CA ARG A 200 -14.39 -11.96 12.48
C ARG A 200 -14.07 -10.63 11.78
N GLU A 201 -13.78 -9.61 12.58
CA GLU A 201 -13.50 -8.26 12.07
C GLU A 201 -12.17 -8.23 11.31
N ARG A 202 -11.15 -8.96 11.77
CA ARG A 202 -9.87 -9.12 11.06
C ARG A 202 -10.09 -9.70 9.67
N TRP A 203 -10.90 -10.75 9.55
CA TRP A 203 -11.18 -11.36 8.26
C TRP A 203 -11.91 -10.39 7.32
N SER A 204 -12.97 -9.75 7.82
CA SER A 204 -13.77 -8.80 7.03
C SER A 204 -12.90 -7.66 6.51
N ALA A 205 -12.14 -7.03 7.39
CA ALA A 205 -11.24 -5.93 7.05
C ALA A 205 -10.13 -6.37 6.06
N LEU A 206 -9.59 -7.59 6.20
CA LEU A 206 -8.59 -8.11 5.26
C LEU A 206 -9.20 -8.38 3.88
N ALA A 207 -10.40 -8.94 3.82
CA ALA A 207 -11.11 -9.24 2.58
C ALA A 207 -11.53 -7.97 1.83
N GLU A 208 -12.00 -6.95 2.56
CA GLU A 208 -12.31 -5.63 1.99
C GLU A 208 -11.05 -4.93 1.48
N ARG A 209 -9.95 -4.93 2.24
CA ARG A 209 -8.66 -4.39 1.78
C ARG A 209 -8.12 -5.13 0.56
N PHE A 210 -8.32 -6.44 0.48
CA PHE A 210 -7.96 -7.23 -0.69
C PHE A 210 -8.74 -6.77 -1.93
N ARG A 211 -10.07 -6.66 -1.82
CA ARG A 211 -10.96 -6.16 -2.88
C ARG A 211 -10.53 -4.76 -3.34
N ASP A 212 -10.27 -3.86 -2.39
CA ASP A 212 -9.90 -2.48 -2.65
C ASP A 212 -8.47 -2.34 -3.21
N ALA A 213 -7.63 -3.38 -3.08
CA ALA A 213 -6.29 -3.44 -3.64
C ALA A 213 -6.22 -4.13 -5.02
N LEU A 214 -7.28 -4.82 -5.46
CA LEU A 214 -7.27 -5.54 -6.73
C LEU A 214 -6.94 -4.61 -7.92
N PRO A 215 -6.14 -5.05 -8.90
CA PRO A 215 -5.97 -4.34 -10.16
C PRO A 215 -7.30 -4.08 -10.85
N ARG A 216 -7.43 -2.94 -11.54
CA ARG A 216 -8.71 -2.49 -12.14
C ARG A 216 -9.40 -3.52 -13.02
N GLY A 217 -8.65 -4.21 -13.87
CA GLY A 217 -9.20 -5.22 -14.78
C GLY A 217 -9.68 -6.50 -14.08
N LEU A 218 -9.38 -6.65 -12.78
CA LEU A 218 -9.97 -7.70 -11.95
C LEU A 218 -11.24 -7.24 -11.23
N ARG A 219 -11.56 -5.94 -11.23
CA ARG A 219 -12.72 -5.40 -10.53
C ARG A 219 -13.96 -5.45 -11.41
N ASP A 220 -15.11 -5.62 -10.77
CA ASP A 220 -16.43 -5.48 -11.38
C ASP A 220 -17.30 -4.64 -10.44
N GLY A 221 -17.50 -3.37 -10.79
CA GLY A 221 -18.10 -2.39 -9.88
C GLY A 221 -17.31 -2.26 -8.58
N ARG A 222 -17.94 -2.59 -7.45
CA ARG A 222 -17.28 -2.65 -6.13
C ARG A 222 -16.65 -4.01 -5.83
N GLY A 223 -16.95 -5.04 -6.63
CA GLY A 223 -16.49 -6.40 -6.44
C GLY A 223 -15.40 -6.82 -7.44
N TRP A 224 -15.42 -8.08 -7.88
CA TRP A 224 -14.41 -8.60 -8.80
C TRP A 224 -14.94 -9.64 -9.79
N THR A 225 -14.22 -9.77 -10.91
CA THR A 225 -14.50 -10.74 -11.97
C THR A 225 -14.16 -12.17 -11.51
N ASP A 226 -14.68 -13.18 -12.20
CA ASP A 226 -14.37 -14.59 -11.91
C ASP A 226 -12.85 -14.84 -11.83
N PRO A 227 -12.33 -15.34 -10.68
CA PRO A 227 -10.92 -15.66 -10.50
C PRO A 227 -10.34 -16.63 -11.53
N ALA A 228 -11.18 -17.49 -12.14
CA ALA A 228 -10.76 -18.38 -13.23
C ALA A 228 -10.26 -17.63 -14.48
N LEU A 229 -10.64 -16.36 -14.65
CA LEU A 229 -10.29 -15.54 -15.81
C LEU A 229 -9.10 -14.59 -15.53
N TRP A 230 -8.66 -14.45 -14.27
CA TRP A 230 -7.69 -13.43 -13.88
C TRP A 230 -6.37 -13.51 -14.64
N SER A 231 -5.87 -14.71 -14.96
CA SER A 231 -4.60 -14.87 -15.71
C SER A 231 -4.66 -14.29 -17.12
N GLY A 232 -5.85 -14.17 -17.71
CA GLY A 232 -6.09 -13.68 -19.05
C GLY A 232 -6.48 -12.20 -19.16
N THR A 233 -6.57 -11.48 -18.03
CA THR A 233 -7.08 -10.10 -17.98
C THR A 233 -6.22 -9.09 -18.75
N TYR A 234 -4.90 -9.15 -18.65
CA TYR A 234 -3.99 -8.24 -19.37
C TYR A 234 -3.16 -9.02 -20.39
N PRO A 235 -3.73 -9.35 -21.57
CA PRO A 235 -3.11 -10.28 -22.53
C PRO A 235 -1.81 -9.77 -23.16
N LEU A 236 -1.57 -8.45 -23.14
CA LEU A 236 -0.37 -7.82 -23.70
C LEU A 236 0.76 -7.61 -22.68
N ASP A 237 0.54 -7.92 -21.40
CA ASP A 237 1.59 -7.90 -20.38
C ASP A 237 2.14 -9.31 -20.12
N ALA A 238 3.36 -9.56 -20.59
CA ALA A 238 4.04 -10.85 -20.42
C ALA A 238 4.32 -11.22 -18.94
N SER A 239 4.34 -10.24 -18.03
CA SER A 239 4.52 -10.47 -16.59
C SER A 239 3.20 -10.74 -15.86
N TRP A 240 2.06 -10.47 -16.50
CA TRP A 240 0.76 -10.53 -15.86
C TRP A 240 0.38 -11.91 -15.32
N PRO A 241 0.58 -13.04 -16.03
CA PRO A 241 0.16 -14.34 -15.52
C PRO A 241 0.72 -14.65 -14.12
N ALA A 242 2.01 -14.36 -13.88
CA ALA A 242 2.63 -14.56 -12.57
C ALA A 242 2.08 -13.59 -11.49
N ARG A 243 1.65 -12.37 -11.88
CA ARG A 243 0.98 -11.44 -10.97
C ARG A 243 -0.44 -11.89 -10.65
N ALA A 244 -1.18 -12.38 -11.65
CA ALA A 244 -2.51 -12.94 -11.47
C ALA A 244 -2.48 -14.18 -10.55
N ASP A 245 -1.52 -15.08 -10.74
CA ASP A 245 -1.33 -16.25 -9.87
C ASP A 245 -1.11 -15.84 -8.40
N ALA A 246 -0.36 -14.76 -8.16
CA ALA A 246 -0.20 -14.23 -6.81
C ALA A 246 -1.50 -13.67 -6.21
N TRP A 247 -2.33 -12.98 -7.01
CA TRP A 247 -3.65 -12.51 -6.57
C TRP A 247 -4.61 -13.67 -6.30
N THR A 248 -4.60 -14.70 -7.15
CA THR A 248 -5.35 -15.95 -6.93
C THR A 248 -4.91 -16.62 -5.64
N GLU A 249 -3.61 -16.69 -5.38
CA GLU A 249 -3.08 -17.26 -4.14
C GLU A 249 -3.48 -16.44 -2.91
N PHE A 250 -3.47 -15.11 -2.98
CA PHE A 250 -3.99 -14.26 -1.91
C PHE A 250 -5.48 -14.53 -1.64
N ALA A 251 -6.32 -14.61 -2.68
CA ALA A 251 -7.72 -14.96 -2.53
C ALA A 251 -7.90 -16.34 -1.86
N ARG A 252 -7.05 -17.32 -2.23
CA ARG A 252 -7.06 -18.67 -1.66
C ARG A 252 -6.66 -18.69 -0.19
N LEU A 253 -5.64 -17.92 0.20
CA LEU A 253 -5.16 -17.79 1.57
C LEU A 253 -6.22 -17.12 2.48
N ILE A 254 -6.86 -16.05 1.99
CA ILE A 254 -7.94 -15.37 2.71
C ILE A 254 -9.21 -16.25 2.79
N GLY A 255 -9.30 -17.30 1.97
CA GLY A 255 -10.47 -18.18 1.89
C GLY A 255 -11.63 -17.56 1.09
N LEU A 256 -11.34 -16.61 0.20
CA LEU A 256 -12.30 -16.08 -0.77
C LEU A 256 -12.56 -17.05 -1.93
N ILE A 257 -11.63 -17.96 -2.17
CA ILE A 257 -11.79 -19.10 -3.08
C ILE A 257 -11.34 -20.39 -2.39
N ALA A 258 -11.96 -21.50 -2.79
CA ALA A 258 -11.56 -22.85 -2.42
C ALA A 258 -10.67 -23.48 -3.50
N ASP A 259 -9.94 -24.53 -3.12
CA ASP A 259 -9.03 -25.23 -4.02
C ASP A 259 -9.81 -25.89 -5.18
N GLY A 260 -9.20 -25.91 -6.37
CA GLY A 260 -9.80 -26.48 -7.58
C GLY A 260 -9.27 -25.82 -8.84
N ALA A 261 -9.49 -26.46 -9.98
CA ALA A 261 -9.21 -25.89 -11.30
C ALA A 261 -10.42 -26.12 -12.22
N PRO A 262 -11.30 -25.11 -12.44
CA PRO A 262 -11.24 -23.76 -11.87
C PRO A 262 -11.53 -23.73 -10.35
N PRO A 263 -11.12 -22.67 -9.63
CA PRO A 263 -11.43 -22.51 -8.21
C PRO A 263 -12.94 -22.40 -7.99
N SER A 264 -13.41 -22.84 -6.81
CA SER A 264 -14.80 -22.66 -6.39
C SER A 264 -14.96 -21.54 -5.37
N GLU A 265 -16.16 -21.00 -5.27
CA GLU A 265 -16.52 -19.84 -4.46
C GLU A 265 -17.30 -20.29 -3.20
N PRO A 266 -16.75 -20.11 -1.99
CA PRO A 266 -17.49 -20.26 -0.75
C PRO A 266 -18.62 -19.22 -0.62
N ALA A 267 -19.70 -19.59 0.08
CA ALA A 267 -20.90 -18.75 0.18
C ALA A 267 -20.64 -17.36 0.80
N TRP A 268 -19.70 -17.24 1.75
CA TRP A 268 -19.34 -15.96 2.38
C TRP A 268 -18.56 -15.00 1.44
N ALA A 269 -17.96 -15.52 0.37
CA ALA A 269 -17.17 -14.70 -0.55
C ALA A 269 -18.02 -14.05 -1.65
N ALA A 270 -19.15 -14.67 -2.00
CA ALA A 270 -20.01 -14.22 -3.09
C ALA A 270 -20.55 -12.79 -2.92
N PRO A 271 -21.02 -12.34 -1.72
CA PRO A 271 -21.46 -10.95 -1.54
C PRO A 271 -20.35 -9.93 -1.85
N LEU A 272 -19.14 -10.15 -1.32
CA LEU A 272 -17.99 -9.29 -1.59
C LEU A 272 -17.62 -9.26 -3.08
N ARG A 273 -17.66 -10.42 -3.77
CA ARG A 273 -17.41 -10.49 -5.20
C ARG A 273 -18.43 -9.72 -6.02
N LEU A 274 -19.69 -9.71 -5.58
CA LEU A 274 -20.77 -8.95 -6.22
C LEU A 274 -20.79 -7.48 -5.81
N GLY A 275 -19.90 -7.06 -4.91
CA GLY A 275 -19.73 -5.67 -4.48
C GLY A 275 -20.54 -5.26 -3.24
N ASP A 276 -21.18 -6.23 -2.58
CA ASP A 276 -21.84 -6.04 -1.28
C ASP A 276 -20.82 -6.15 -0.13
N ASP A 277 -21.30 -5.90 1.10
CA ASP A 277 -20.50 -6.03 2.32
C ASP A 277 -20.25 -7.51 2.69
N ALA A 278 -19.24 -7.75 3.51
CA ALA A 278 -18.87 -9.09 3.98
C ALA A 278 -19.97 -9.76 4.83
N ASP A 279 -20.52 -10.90 4.36
CA ASP A 279 -21.32 -11.79 5.20
C ASP A 279 -20.42 -12.87 5.83
N THR A 280 -20.00 -12.61 7.06
CA THR A 280 -19.09 -13.49 7.82
C THR A 280 -19.77 -14.62 8.56
N ALA A 281 -21.11 -14.68 8.61
CA ALA A 281 -21.80 -15.59 9.52
C ALA A 281 -21.48 -17.06 9.23
N THR A 282 -21.47 -17.44 7.94
CA THR A 282 -21.18 -18.80 7.51
C THR A 282 -19.71 -19.19 7.67
N LEU A 283 -18.78 -18.23 7.50
CA LEU A 283 -17.35 -18.44 7.74
C LEU A 283 -17.06 -18.63 9.23
N VAL A 284 -17.57 -17.74 10.07
CA VAL A 284 -17.30 -17.75 11.52
C VAL A 284 -17.84 -19.01 12.18
N ALA A 285 -18.95 -19.57 11.68
CA ALA A 285 -19.49 -20.84 12.15
C ALA A 285 -18.54 -22.04 11.93
N LEU A 286 -17.56 -21.92 11.01
CA LEU A 286 -16.55 -22.93 10.71
C LEU A 286 -15.20 -22.66 11.40
N MET A 287 -15.06 -21.51 12.08
CA MET A 287 -13.82 -21.14 12.76
C MET A 287 -13.85 -21.56 14.24
N PRO A 288 -12.68 -21.86 14.85
CA PRO A 288 -12.58 -22.05 16.29
C PRO A 288 -13.05 -20.81 17.07
N GLY A 289 -13.75 -21.03 18.19
CA GLY A 289 -14.18 -19.95 19.07
C GLY A 289 -13.02 -19.33 19.85
N GLU A 290 -13.18 -18.05 20.21
CA GLU A 290 -12.24 -17.31 21.05
C GLU A 290 -12.55 -17.54 22.55
N VAL A 291 -11.51 -17.50 23.38
CA VAL A 291 -11.59 -17.50 24.84
C VAL A 291 -11.08 -16.16 25.38
N ASP A 292 -11.58 -15.76 26.55
CA ASP A 292 -11.24 -14.49 27.21
C ASP A 292 -10.39 -14.70 28.49
N ARG A 293 -9.97 -15.95 28.76
CA ARG A 293 -9.32 -16.32 30.02
C ARG A 293 -8.13 -17.26 29.84
N VAL A 294 -7.16 -17.14 30.75
CA VAL A 294 -5.93 -17.96 30.76
C VAL A 294 -5.67 -18.57 32.14
N TYR A 295 -4.84 -19.61 32.18
CA TYR A 295 -4.29 -20.17 33.42
C TYR A 295 -2.93 -19.55 33.69
N LEU A 296 -2.75 -18.90 34.84
CA LEU A 296 -1.45 -18.40 35.28
C LEU A 296 -0.80 -19.42 36.23
N GLN A 297 0.45 -19.80 35.93
CA GLN A 297 1.19 -20.84 36.62
C GLN A 297 2.37 -20.27 37.43
N ASN A 298 2.83 -21.04 38.43
CA ASN A 298 3.91 -20.63 39.35
C ASN A 298 5.29 -20.56 38.70
N ASP A 299 5.47 -21.16 37.51
CA ASP A 299 6.70 -21.17 36.72
C ASP A 299 6.78 -19.98 35.74
N LEU A 300 5.98 -18.93 35.97
CA LEU A 300 5.91 -17.72 35.14
C LEU A 300 5.39 -18.00 33.72
N THR A 301 4.50 -18.98 33.57
CA THR A 301 3.83 -19.32 32.32
C THR A 301 2.34 -18.94 32.40
N ALA A 302 1.80 -18.33 31.34
CA ALA A 302 0.37 -18.25 31.08
C ALA A 302 -0.01 -19.26 29.99
N ILE A 303 -1.08 -20.03 30.21
CA ILE A 303 -1.61 -20.99 29.22
C ILE A 303 -3.01 -20.55 28.83
N SER A 304 -3.21 -20.29 27.55
CA SER A 304 -4.54 -20.12 26.98
C SER A 304 -5.11 -21.49 26.57
N PRO A 305 -6.31 -21.87 27.05
CA PRO A 305 -6.94 -23.15 26.70
C PRO A 305 -7.48 -23.20 25.26
N GLY A 306 -7.55 -22.06 24.58
CA GLY A 306 -7.95 -21.93 23.19
C GLY A 306 -7.37 -20.66 22.57
N LEU A 307 -7.93 -20.23 21.43
CA LEU A 307 -7.55 -18.96 20.82
C LEU A 307 -7.95 -17.80 21.72
N LEU A 308 -6.98 -17.09 22.28
CA LEU A 308 -7.25 -15.94 23.12
C LEU A 308 -7.82 -14.80 22.25
N GLU A 309 -8.81 -14.07 22.77
CA GLU A 309 -9.35 -12.89 22.10
C GLU A 309 -8.20 -11.95 21.65
N PRO A 310 -8.17 -11.53 20.38
CA PRO A 310 -7.12 -10.70 19.79
C PRO A 310 -6.59 -9.54 20.63
N ALA A 311 -7.49 -8.73 21.21
CA ALA A 311 -7.09 -7.58 22.02
C ALA A 311 -6.35 -7.99 23.30
N LEU A 312 -6.77 -9.10 23.92
CA LEU A 312 -6.15 -9.67 25.10
C LEU A 312 -4.79 -10.31 24.75
N ASP A 313 -4.70 -11.01 23.62
CA ASP A 313 -3.45 -11.60 23.11
C ASP A 313 -2.39 -10.55 22.84
N VAL A 314 -2.73 -9.48 22.12
CA VAL A 314 -1.80 -8.37 21.83
C VAL A 314 -1.28 -7.75 23.12
N ARG A 315 -2.16 -7.50 24.10
CA ARG A 315 -1.74 -6.92 25.38
C ARG A 315 -0.87 -7.90 26.19
N LEU A 316 -1.23 -9.18 26.24
CA LEU A 316 -0.46 -10.20 26.94
C LEU A 316 0.94 -10.36 26.34
N ARG A 317 1.08 -10.34 25.01
CA ARG A 317 2.38 -10.36 24.31
C ARG A 317 3.21 -9.11 24.53
N GLY A 318 2.60 -7.98 24.89
CA GLY A 318 3.33 -6.79 25.35
C GLY A 318 4.18 -7.05 26.60
N MET A 319 3.78 -8.02 27.44
CA MET A 319 4.43 -8.36 28.71
C MET A 319 4.99 -9.79 28.79
N THR A 320 4.93 -10.55 27.70
CA THR A 320 5.37 -11.95 27.61
C THR A 320 6.09 -12.25 26.30
N THR A 321 6.76 -13.41 26.24
CA THR A 321 7.17 -14.03 24.98
C THR A 321 6.28 -15.25 24.74
N ARG A 322 5.72 -15.40 23.55
CA ARG A 322 4.96 -16.60 23.17
C ARG A 322 5.94 -17.74 22.88
N GLU A 323 5.75 -18.89 23.52
CA GLU A 323 6.61 -20.07 23.37
C GLU A 323 6.02 -21.13 22.42
N SER A 324 4.70 -21.14 22.26
CA SER A 324 3.99 -22.12 21.42
C SER A 324 2.91 -21.46 20.59
N HIS A 325 2.86 -21.84 19.30
CA HIS A 325 1.86 -21.46 18.31
C HIS A 325 0.73 -22.51 18.16
N ALA A 326 0.71 -23.55 19.00
CA ALA A 326 -0.28 -24.63 18.93
C ALA A 326 -1.68 -24.22 19.46
N GLN A 327 -2.65 -25.15 19.35
CA GLN A 327 -4.04 -24.96 19.83
C GLN A 327 -4.14 -24.47 21.28
N ALA A 328 -3.18 -24.84 22.14
CA ALA A 328 -2.94 -24.19 23.42
C ALA A 328 -1.69 -23.31 23.33
N SER A 329 -1.89 -22.00 23.45
CA SER A 329 -0.81 -21.02 23.41
C SER A 329 -0.22 -20.83 24.80
N ALA A 330 1.11 -20.92 24.90
CA ALA A 330 1.86 -20.69 26.12
C ALA A 330 2.67 -19.40 26.01
N TYR A 331 2.64 -18.60 27.06
CA TYR A 331 3.31 -17.31 27.14
C TYR A 331 4.20 -17.29 28.38
N ARG A 332 5.46 -16.90 28.24
CA ARG A 332 6.42 -16.82 29.33
C ARG A 332 6.64 -15.39 29.76
N PHE A 333 6.49 -15.13 31.06
CA PHE A 333 6.93 -13.89 31.69
C PHE A 333 8.41 -13.98 32.04
N THR A 334 9.15 -12.91 31.79
CA THR A 334 10.55 -12.76 32.21
C THR A 334 10.76 -11.34 32.73
N GLU A 335 11.85 -11.12 33.47
CA GLU A 335 12.21 -9.75 33.90
C GLU A 335 12.35 -8.80 32.69
N GLY A 336 12.88 -9.30 31.57
CA GLY A 336 13.03 -8.53 30.33
C GLY A 336 11.70 -8.17 29.65
N THR A 337 10.70 -9.05 29.69
CA THR A 337 9.38 -8.76 29.10
C THR A 337 8.59 -7.78 29.96
N ILE A 338 8.65 -7.90 31.29
CA ILE A 338 8.01 -6.94 32.20
C ILE A 338 8.67 -5.57 32.13
N THR A 339 10.01 -5.51 32.11
CA THR A 339 10.74 -4.24 31.98
C THR A 339 10.37 -3.55 30.67
N ARG A 340 10.28 -4.30 29.57
CA ARG A 340 9.85 -3.77 28.28
C ARG A 340 8.43 -3.23 28.30
N ALA A 341 7.49 -3.94 28.93
CA ALA A 341 6.11 -3.48 29.06
C ALA A 341 6.05 -2.14 29.80
N LEU A 342 6.78 -2.01 30.92
CA LEU A 342 6.90 -0.77 31.69
C LEU A 342 7.51 0.37 30.84
N SER A 343 8.57 0.06 30.11
CA SER A 343 9.23 0.97 29.17
C SER A 343 8.30 1.50 28.05
N THR A 344 7.31 0.71 27.64
CA THR A 344 6.30 1.09 26.64
C THR A 344 5.00 1.65 27.25
N GLY A 345 4.97 1.89 28.56
CA GLY A 345 3.88 2.61 29.24
C GLY A 345 2.88 1.78 30.03
N GLU A 346 3.07 0.47 30.16
CA GLU A 346 2.32 -0.30 31.16
C GLU A 346 2.73 0.11 32.58
N THR A 347 1.82 -0.07 33.54
CA THR A 347 2.10 0.17 34.96
C THR A 347 2.00 -1.12 35.76
N SER A 348 2.67 -1.19 36.91
CA SER A 348 2.57 -2.34 37.83
C SER A 348 1.12 -2.64 38.21
N GLU A 349 0.36 -1.58 38.52
CA GLU A 349 -1.08 -1.68 38.84
C GLU A 349 -1.89 -2.15 37.63
N GLY A 350 -1.69 -1.53 36.45
CA GLY A 350 -2.39 -1.89 35.23
C GLY A 350 -2.13 -3.32 34.77
N MET A 351 -0.90 -3.82 34.90
CA MET A 351 -0.55 -5.22 34.63
C MET A 351 -1.25 -6.16 35.62
N ARG A 352 -1.27 -5.84 36.92
CA ARG A 352 -1.94 -6.66 37.94
C ARG A 352 -3.45 -6.69 37.74
N GLU A 353 -4.07 -5.55 37.44
CA GLU A 353 -5.49 -5.48 37.13
C GLU A 353 -5.84 -6.33 35.91
N PHE A 354 -5.10 -6.15 34.81
CA PHE A 354 -5.27 -6.92 33.58
C PHE A 354 -5.13 -8.42 33.83
N LEU A 355 -4.04 -8.86 34.47
CA LEU A 355 -3.79 -10.28 34.74
C LEU A 355 -4.82 -10.87 35.71
N SER A 356 -5.32 -10.09 36.66
CA SER A 356 -6.39 -10.53 37.57
C SER A 356 -7.71 -10.73 36.84
N GLN A 357 -8.03 -9.89 35.86
CA GLN A 357 -9.20 -10.06 35.01
C GLN A 357 -9.00 -11.24 34.04
N LEU A 358 -7.80 -11.43 33.50
CA LEU A 358 -7.52 -12.49 32.53
C LEU A 358 -7.45 -13.89 33.16
N SER A 359 -7.01 -14.00 34.42
CA SER A 359 -6.69 -15.29 35.04
C SER A 359 -7.90 -16.06 35.57
N LEU A 360 -7.93 -17.37 35.32
CA LEU A 360 -8.84 -18.33 35.96
C LEU A 360 -8.35 -18.78 37.35
N THR A 361 -7.05 -18.65 37.61
CA THR A 361 -6.38 -19.20 38.81
C THR A 361 -5.93 -18.12 39.80
N GLY A 362 -6.17 -16.83 39.47
CA GLY A 362 -5.55 -15.70 40.15
C GLY A 362 -4.09 -15.49 39.71
N ILE A 363 -3.42 -14.49 40.29
CA ILE A 363 -2.01 -14.19 39.99
C ILE A 363 -1.11 -14.96 40.97
N PRO A 364 -0.22 -15.84 40.48
CA PRO A 364 0.72 -16.55 41.35
C PRO A 364 1.70 -15.59 42.04
N GLN A 365 2.06 -15.89 43.30
CA GLN A 365 3.01 -15.09 44.08
C GLN A 365 4.34 -14.80 43.37
N PRO A 366 4.96 -15.75 42.63
CA PRO A 366 6.20 -15.47 41.90
C PRO A 366 6.03 -14.39 40.82
N LEU A 367 4.89 -14.38 40.12
CA LEU A 367 4.60 -13.40 39.09
C LEU A 367 4.32 -12.02 39.69
N GLU A 368 3.56 -11.97 40.79
CA GLU A 368 3.33 -10.71 41.51
C GLU A 368 4.63 -10.09 42.02
N TYR A 369 5.53 -10.92 42.56
CA TYR A 369 6.86 -10.49 42.98
C TYR A 369 7.69 -9.96 41.81
N LEU A 370 7.69 -10.67 40.67
CA LEU A 370 8.41 -10.25 39.47
C LEU A 370 7.95 -8.88 38.98
N ILE A 371 6.63 -8.66 38.90
CA ILE A 371 6.04 -7.39 38.46
C ILE A 371 6.45 -6.26 39.41
N ARG A 372 6.24 -6.46 40.73
CA ARG A 372 6.59 -5.46 41.75
C ARG A 372 8.07 -5.11 41.71
N ARG A 373 8.96 -6.11 41.71
CA ARG A 373 10.40 -5.90 41.71
C ARG A 373 10.88 -5.19 40.43
N SER A 374 10.33 -5.54 39.28
CA SER A 374 10.69 -4.91 38.01
C SER A 374 10.26 -3.44 38.00
N ALA A 375 9.06 -3.15 38.51
CA ALA A 375 8.56 -1.78 38.63
C ALA A 375 9.36 -0.94 39.64
N GLU A 376 9.79 -1.51 40.78
CA GLU A 376 10.66 -0.83 41.76
C GLU A 376 12.03 -0.47 41.18
N ARG A 377 12.55 -1.31 40.26
CA ARG A 377 13.84 -1.09 39.59
C ARG A 377 13.70 -0.20 38.35
N HIS A 378 12.51 -0.10 37.78
CA HIS A 378 12.24 0.69 36.58
C HIS A 378 12.51 2.17 36.86
N GLY A 379 13.41 2.77 36.08
CA GLY A 379 13.83 4.16 36.25
C GLY A 379 15.06 4.35 37.12
N LEU A 380 15.73 3.27 37.55
CA LEU A 380 17.08 3.34 38.12
C LEU A 380 18.08 3.91 37.12
N VAL A 381 17.89 3.64 35.82
CA VAL A 381 18.67 4.25 34.74
C VAL A 381 17.76 5.21 33.98
N ARG A 382 18.16 6.48 33.84
CA ARG A 382 17.39 7.52 33.17
C ARG A 382 18.14 7.99 31.94
N VAL A 383 17.51 7.90 30.77
CA VAL A 383 18.07 8.28 29.48
C VAL A 383 17.40 9.57 29.03
N SER A 384 18.18 10.63 28.84
CA SER A 384 17.68 11.96 28.47
C SER A 384 18.55 12.56 27.38
N ARG A 385 18.14 13.71 26.83
CA ARG A 385 18.95 14.49 25.90
C ARG A 385 19.48 15.74 26.61
N ASP A 386 20.76 16.01 26.44
CA ASP A 386 21.37 17.24 26.91
C ASP A 386 20.96 18.39 25.98
N GLY A 387 20.26 19.39 26.53
CA GLY A 387 19.73 20.51 25.74
C GLY A 387 20.79 21.45 25.15
N LEU A 388 22.03 21.44 25.64
CA LEU A 388 23.12 22.31 25.15
C LEU A 388 23.97 21.61 24.09
N THR A 389 24.32 20.35 24.33
CA THR A 389 25.22 19.58 23.46
C THR A 389 24.48 18.69 22.47
N GLY A 390 23.19 18.45 22.71
CA GLY A 390 22.35 17.52 21.94
C GLY A 390 22.69 16.05 22.15
N GLN A 391 23.67 15.72 23.01
CA GLN A 391 24.11 14.36 23.31
C GLN A 391 23.10 13.61 24.18
N THR A 392 23.13 12.29 24.12
CA THR A 392 22.33 11.46 25.02
C THR A 392 23.06 11.30 26.35
N VAL A 393 22.33 11.47 27.45
CA VAL A 393 22.82 11.35 28.83
C VAL A 393 22.13 10.19 29.52
N VAL A 394 22.91 9.31 30.13
CA VAL A 394 22.46 8.17 30.92
C VAL A 394 22.84 8.43 32.38
N ALA A 395 21.86 8.68 33.22
CA ALA A 395 22.03 8.99 34.65
C ALA A 395 21.48 7.87 35.53
N SER A 396 22.07 7.67 36.69
CA SER A 396 21.58 6.77 37.74
C SER A 396 22.07 7.25 39.09
N ASP A 397 21.25 7.06 40.12
CA ASP A 397 21.65 7.27 41.51
C ASP A 397 22.59 6.13 41.99
N ASP A 398 22.66 5.02 41.25
CA ASP A 398 23.59 3.91 41.47
C ASP A 398 24.85 4.06 40.61
N ARG A 399 25.96 4.49 41.23
CA ARG A 399 27.25 4.68 40.56
C ARG A 399 27.92 3.37 40.13
N ASP A 400 27.67 2.26 40.80
CA ASP A 400 28.18 0.95 40.40
C ASP A 400 27.48 0.46 39.13
N LEU A 401 26.17 0.74 39.01
CA LEU A 401 25.40 0.44 37.81
C LEU A 401 25.91 1.22 36.58
N LEU A 402 26.22 2.52 36.72
CA LEU A 402 26.81 3.30 35.63
C LEU A 402 28.18 2.75 35.22
N ARG A 403 29.04 2.40 36.17
CA ARG A 403 30.33 1.76 35.85
C ARG A 403 30.16 0.44 35.13
N THR A 404 29.13 -0.33 35.48
CA THR A 404 28.81 -1.61 34.82
C THR A 404 28.36 -1.40 33.37
N ILE A 405 27.48 -0.42 33.14
CA ILE A 405 27.02 -0.02 31.79
C ILE A 405 28.19 0.45 30.92
N GLU A 406 29.11 1.25 31.48
CA GLU A 406 30.26 1.82 30.77
C GLU A 406 31.19 0.73 30.21
N VAL A 407 31.38 -0.37 30.94
CA VAL A 407 32.29 -1.46 30.55
C VAL A 407 31.58 -2.63 29.86
N ASP A 408 30.27 -2.55 29.67
CA ASP A 408 29.49 -3.61 29.05
C ASP A 408 29.80 -3.71 27.54
N ARG A 409 30.37 -4.84 27.13
CA ARG A 409 30.73 -5.08 25.74
C ARG A 409 29.54 -5.09 24.79
N ALA A 410 28.34 -5.46 25.27
CA ALA A 410 27.12 -5.41 24.46
C ALA A 410 26.76 -3.98 24.07
N LEU A 411 27.18 -3.00 24.88
CA LEU A 411 26.91 -1.57 24.69
C LEU A 411 28.08 -0.81 24.06
N GLY A 412 29.18 -1.50 23.70
CA GLY A 412 30.40 -0.87 23.20
C GLY A 412 30.21 -0.01 21.95
N ALA A 413 29.23 -0.35 21.10
CA ALA A 413 28.89 0.44 19.90
C ALA A 413 28.31 1.84 20.22
N LEU A 414 27.81 2.04 21.44
CA LEU A 414 27.27 3.33 21.88
C LEU A 414 28.38 4.32 22.27
N GLY A 415 29.61 3.86 22.49
CA GLY A 415 30.76 4.71 22.78
C GLY A 415 30.54 5.64 23.97
N PHE A 416 30.08 5.08 25.10
CA PHE A 416 29.85 5.87 26.31
C PHE A 416 31.14 6.53 26.81
N THR A 417 31.00 7.76 27.29
CA THR A 417 32.06 8.50 27.99
C THR A 417 31.51 8.96 29.33
N SER A 418 32.23 8.72 30.41
CA SER A 418 31.85 9.18 31.75
C SER A 418 32.21 10.65 31.95
N ASP A 419 31.30 11.44 32.50
CA ASP A 419 31.58 12.78 33.00
C ASP A 419 31.70 12.84 34.54
N GLY A 420 31.74 11.66 35.17
CA GLY A 420 31.78 11.47 36.62
C GLY A 420 30.41 11.24 37.23
N GLU A 421 29.36 11.89 36.72
CA GLU A 421 28.00 11.79 37.26
C GLU A 421 27.03 11.00 36.40
N ALA A 422 27.27 10.99 35.10
CA ALA A 422 26.48 10.33 34.09
C ALA A 422 27.38 9.77 32.98
N LEU A 423 26.79 8.94 32.12
CA LEU A 423 27.42 8.51 30.87
C LEU A 423 26.84 9.32 29.71
N ARG A 424 27.69 9.69 28.75
CA ARG A 424 27.31 10.43 27.55
C ARG A 424 27.58 9.62 26.30
N SER A 425 26.65 9.67 25.34
CA SER A 425 26.79 9.05 24.03
C SER A 425 26.37 10.00 22.91
N LYS A 426 27.03 9.88 21.76
CA LYS A 426 26.63 10.55 20.52
C LYS A 426 25.50 9.82 19.78
N ALA A 427 25.19 8.59 20.16
CA ALA A 427 24.03 7.87 19.63
C ALA A 427 22.73 8.57 20.06
N SER A 428 21.67 8.41 19.27
CA SER A 428 20.37 9.00 19.61
C SER A 428 19.80 8.40 20.89
N ARG A 429 18.94 9.19 21.56
CA ARG A 429 18.30 8.83 22.83
C ARG A 429 17.63 7.45 22.75
N ASP A 430 16.89 7.21 21.67
CA ASP A 430 16.14 5.96 21.48
C ASP A 430 17.08 4.78 21.24
N VAL A 431 18.15 4.96 20.47
CA VAL A 431 19.16 3.90 20.24
C VAL A 431 19.82 3.50 21.55
N VAL A 432 20.20 4.47 22.39
CA VAL A 432 20.79 4.21 23.70
C VAL A 432 19.80 3.50 24.62
N PHE A 433 18.56 4.00 24.69
CA PHE A 433 17.51 3.42 25.51
C PHE A 433 17.20 1.96 25.15
N TRP A 434 17.04 1.66 23.86
CA TRP A 434 16.72 0.30 23.41
C TRP A 434 17.88 -0.66 23.62
N ALA A 435 19.12 -0.20 23.40
CA ALA A 435 20.30 -1.00 23.69
C ALA A 435 20.43 -1.33 25.19
N LEU A 436 20.17 -0.35 26.08
CA LEU A 436 20.13 -0.58 27.52
C LEU A 436 19.03 -1.57 27.91
N SER A 437 17.84 -1.42 27.33
CA SER A 437 16.69 -2.31 27.57
C SER A 437 16.96 -3.75 27.10
N ASP A 438 17.57 -3.92 25.92
CA ASP A 438 17.96 -5.23 25.39
C ASP A 438 19.06 -5.90 26.23
N ALA A 439 19.98 -5.10 26.77
CA ALA A 439 20.98 -5.55 27.73
C ALA A 439 20.41 -5.78 29.15
N ARG A 440 19.10 -5.62 29.34
CA ARG A 440 18.35 -5.83 30.58
C ARG A 440 18.68 -4.82 31.70
N TYR A 441 19.14 -3.63 31.34
CA TYR A 441 19.21 -2.51 32.28
C TYR A 441 17.82 -1.86 32.41
N PRO A 442 17.37 -1.52 33.63
CA PRO A 442 16.02 -1.01 33.89
C PRO A 442 15.93 0.50 33.57
N ALA A 443 16.06 0.81 32.28
CA ALA A 443 16.10 2.17 31.75
C ALA A 443 14.71 2.78 31.55
N VAL A 444 14.61 4.09 31.71
CA VAL A 444 13.48 4.93 31.29
C VAL A 444 13.98 6.05 30.39
N VAL A 445 13.15 6.46 29.42
CA VAL A 445 13.41 7.68 28.65
C VAL A 445 12.75 8.86 29.36
N LEU A 446 13.46 9.99 29.43
CA LEU A 446 12.92 11.26 29.84
C LEU A 446 12.70 12.17 28.63
N ASP A 447 11.60 12.91 28.64
CA ASP A 447 11.40 14.05 27.74
C ASP A 447 12.30 15.23 28.12
N ASP A 448 12.27 16.29 27.29
CA ASP A 448 13.05 17.49 27.52
C ASP A 448 12.60 18.26 28.79
N GLY A 449 11.42 17.94 29.33
CA GLY A 449 10.90 18.45 30.60
C GLY A 449 11.28 17.60 31.82
N GLY A 450 12.01 16.49 31.64
CA GLY A 450 12.43 15.59 32.71
C GLY A 450 11.35 14.60 33.18
N SER A 451 10.22 14.52 32.49
CA SER A 451 9.17 13.52 32.77
C SER A 451 9.43 12.23 32.01
N VAL A 452 8.97 11.09 32.54
CA VAL A 452 9.11 9.80 31.84
C VAL A 452 8.28 9.83 30.56
N ALA A 453 8.96 9.64 29.43
CA ALA A 453 8.36 9.55 28.11
C ALA A 453 8.25 8.08 27.68
N HIS A 454 7.24 7.78 26.86
CA HIS A 454 7.13 6.48 26.20
C HIS A 454 8.03 6.47 24.97
N ALA A 455 8.93 5.49 24.91
CA ALA A 455 9.74 5.28 23.73
C ALA A 455 9.02 4.29 22.80
N GLU A 456 8.82 4.70 21.55
CA GLU A 456 8.39 3.79 20.49
C GLU A 456 9.62 3.18 19.81
N ARG A 457 9.70 1.85 19.80
CA ARG A 457 10.89 1.14 19.27
C ARG A 457 11.03 1.31 17.78
N HIS A 458 9.90 1.23 17.11
CA HIS A 458 9.73 1.45 15.70
C HIS A 458 8.35 2.06 15.58
N GLY A 459 8.29 3.34 15.21
CA GLY A 459 7.02 3.97 14.86
C GLY A 459 6.37 3.13 13.75
N VAL A 460 5.05 3.11 13.78
CA VAL A 460 4.27 2.76 12.59
C VAL A 460 4.85 3.51 11.40
N VAL A 461 5.03 2.83 10.26
CA VAL A 461 5.40 3.54 9.03
C VAL A 461 4.27 4.51 8.75
N GLU A 462 4.57 5.83 8.79
CA GLU A 462 3.57 6.87 8.61
C GLU A 462 2.74 6.58 7.37
N ASP A 463 1.45 6.87 7.46
CA ASP A 463 0.62 6.87 6.27
C ASP A 463 1.29 7.75 5.23
N ALA A 464 1.44 7.21 4.02
CA ALA A 464 1.62 8.04 2.84
C ALA A 464 0.28 8.79 2.68
N GLY A 465 0.02 9.72 3.60
CA GLY A 465 -1.28 10.32 3.80
C GLY A 465 -1.62 11.05 2.55
N GLY A 466 -2.62 10.55 1.82
CA GLY A 466 -3.46 11.27 0.85
C GLY A 466 -2.76 12.21 -0.15
N SER A 467 -1.45 12.15 -0.31
CA SER A 467 -0.74 13.01 -1.26
C SER A 467 -1.03 12.41 -2.61
N GLU A 468 -2.06 12.92 -3.27
CA GLU A 468 -2.26 12.73 -4.70
C GLU A 468 -0.92 13.01 -5.38
N PRO A 469 -0.17 11.97 -5.81
CA PRO A 469 1.24 12.12 -6.15
C PRO A 469 1.43 13.05 -7.34
N TYR A 470 0.36 13.24 -8.12
CA TYR A 470 0.31 14.09 -9.29
C TYR A 470 -0.28 15.49 -9.04
N ALA A 471 -0.82 15.81 -7.85
CA ALA A 471 -1.53 17.08 -7.63
C ALA A 471 -0.66 18.30 -7.98
N ALA A 472 0.61 18.31 -7.53
CA ALA A 472 1.55 19.39 -7.86
C ALA A 472 1.88 19.46 -9.35
N LEU A 473 1.97 18.30 -10.03
CA LEU A 473 2.20 18.24 -11.48
C LEU A 473 0.98 18.76 -12.24
N ILE A 474 -0.22 18.30 -11.89
CA ILE A 474 -1.49 18.68 -12.51
C ILE A 474 -1.74 20.18 -12.33
N ALA A 475 -1.57 20.70 -11.11
CA ALA A 475 -1.69 22.14 -10.84
C ALA A 475 -0.76 22.96 -11.73
N ARG A 476 0.52 22.56 -11.85
CA ARG A 476 1.50 23.22 -12.72
C ARG A 476 1.11 23.18 -14.19
N LEU A 477 0.56 22.06 -14.68
CA LEU A 477 0.11 21.91 -16.06
C LEU A 477 -1.17 22.71 -16.35
N ARG A 478 -2.05 22.91 -15.35
CA ARG A 478 -3.25 23.74 -15.49
C ARG A 478 -2.94 25.24 -15.42
N GLU A 479 -2.01 25.66 -14.55
CA GLU A 479 -1.59 27.06 -14.45
C GLU A 479 -1.01 27.61 -15.76
N SER A 480 -0.40 26.75 -16.59
CA SER A 480 0.10 27.16 -17.91
C SER A 480 -0.99 27.37 -18.96
N HIS A 481 -2.25 26.96 -18.71
CA HIS A 481 -3.41 27.19 -19.57
C HIS A 481 -4.14 28.52 -19.29
N GLY A 482 -3.41 29.64 -19.25
CA GLY A 482 -3.96 31.00 -19.17
C GLY A 482 -4.10 31.71 -20.54
N GLU A 483 -4.82 32.84 -20.60
CA GLU A 483 -5.24 33.58 -21.82
C GLU A 483 -4.13 33.94 -22.85
N GLY A 484 -2.85 33.85 -22.50
CA GLY A 484 -1.72 34.05 -23.42
C GLY A 484 -1.23 32.78 -24.13
N THR A 485 -1.60 31.60 -23.63
CA THR A 485 -1.15 30.29 -24.10
C THR A 485 -2.04 29.72 -25.21
N ASP A 486 -3.31 30.14 -25.28
CA ASP A 486 -4.29 29.65 -26.28
C ASP A 486 -3.81 29.83 -27.72
N ARG A 487 -3.08 30.91 -28.01
CA ARG A 487 -2.55 31.16 -29.37
C ARG A 487 -1.35 30.29 -29.72
N ALA A 488 -0.44 30.07 -28.76
CA ALA A 488 0.70 29.17 -28.94
C ALA A 488 0.22 27.71 -29.04
N TRP A 489 -0.79 27.34 -28.27
CA TRP A 489 -1.50 26.07 -28.39
C TRP A 489 -2.10 25.92 -29.78
N LEU A 490 -2.91 26.89 -30.23
CA LEU A 490 -3.57 26.84 -31.53
C LEU A 490 -2.58 26.70 -32.69
N GLU A 491 -1.44 27.40 -32.63
CA GLU A 491 -0.36 27.26 -33.62
C GLU A 491 0.24 25.85 -33.62
N ARG A 492 0.53 25.27 -32.44
CA ARG A 492 1.03 23.89 -32.32
C ARG A 492 0.01 22.85 -32.81
N GLU A 493 -1.28 23.09 -32.57
CA GLU A 493 -2.37 22.21 -33.02
C GLU A 493 -2.50 22.22 -34.55
N LEU A 494 -2.40 23.38 -35.17
CA LEU A 494 -2.36 23.52 -36.62
C LEU A 494 -1.11 22.88 -37.22
N ASP A 495 0.06 23.06 -36.61
CA ASP A 495 1.30 22.41 -37.04
C ASP A 495 1.22 20.87 -36.95
N ALA A 496 0.57 20.33 -35.90
CA ALA A 496 0.33 18.91 -35.78
C ALA A 496 -0.61 18.40 -36.89
N ALA A 497 -1.73 19.10 -37.15
CA ALA A 497 -2.65 18.75 -38.22
C ALA A 497 -2.00 18.77 -39.61
N ILE A 498 -1.07 19.70 -39.87
CA ILE A 498 -0.26 19.74 -41.11
C ILE A 498 0.67 18.52 -41.20
N ARG A 499 1.39 18.23 -40.11
CA ARG A 499 2.33 17.09 -40.04
C ARG A 499 1.62 15.77 -40.31
N ASP A 500 0.43 15.60 -39.72
CA ASP A 500 -0.36 14.37 -39.78
C ASP A 500 -1.34 14.35 -40.98
N ARG A 501 -1.35 15.42 -41.79
CA ARG A 501 -2.26 15.61 -42.96
C ARG A 501 -3.74 15.38 -42.61
N THR A 502 -4.15 15.84 -41.43
CA THR A 502 -5.51 15.65 -40.91
C THR A 502 -6.38 16.84 -41.30
N ALA A 503 -7.57 16.59 -41.84
CA ALA A 503 -8.55 17.64 -42.10
C ALA A 503 -9.11 18.18 -40.77
N VAL A 504 -9.29 19.49 -40.69
CA VAL A 504 -9.75 20.20 -39.49
C VAL A 504 -10.91 21.12 -39.81
N VAL A 505 -11.81 21.31 -38.86
CA VAL A 505 -12.81 22.37 -38.86
C VAL A 505 -12.27 23.56 -38.07
N VAL A 506 -12.17 24.71 -38.72
CA VAL A 506 -11.66 25.95 -38.14
C VAL A 506 -12.81 26.93 -37.97
N ALA A 507 -13.10 27.37 -36.75
CA ALA A 507 -14.04 28.45 -36.49
C ALA A 507 -13.31 29.80 -36.60
N VAL A 508 -13.69 30.62 -37.57
CA VAL A 508 -13.08 31.94 -37.81
C VAL A 508 -14.03 33.04 -37.36
N ARG A 509 -13.53 33.95 -36.54
CA ARG A 509 -14.26 35.15 -36.11
C ARG A 509 -14.29 36.17 -37.25
N MET A 510 -15.51 36.51 -37.66
CA MET A 510 -15.78 37.49 -38.70
C MET A 510 -15.81 38.91 -38.12
N PRO A 511 -15.60 39.96 -38.94
CA PRO A 511 -15.61 41.36 -38.47
C PRO A 511 -16.91 41.83 -37.84
N ASP A 512 -18.03 41.15 -38.10
CA ASP A 512 -19.35 41.41 -37.53
C ASP A 512 -19.58 40.72 -36.18
N GLY A 513 -18.56 40.03 -35.66
CA GLY A 513 -18.62 39.27 -34.40
C GLY A 513 -19.22 37.88 -34.54
N SER A 514 -19.68 37.46 -35.73
CA SER A 514 -20.13 36.09 -35.96
C SER A 514 -18.93 35.13 -36.11
N GLU A 515 -19.15 33.84 -35.84
CA GLU A 515 -18.16 32.79 -36.08
C GLU A 515 -18.59 31.92 -37.25
N ARG A 516 -17.65 31.61 -38.14
CA ARG A 516 -17.87 30.79 -39.32
C ARG A 516 -16.96 29.58 -39.31
N GLU A 517 -17.54 28.39 -39.32
CA GLU A 517 -16.78 27.14 -39.46
C GLU A 517 -16.37 26.89 -40.92
N LEU A 518 -15.13 26.44 -41.11
CA LEU A 518 -14.57 26.03 -42.40
C LEU A 518 -13.83 24.70 -42.25
N THR A 519 -14.16 23.72 -43.09
CA THR A 519 -13.40 22.46 -43.17
C THR A 519 -12.19 22.64 -44.10
N LEU A 520 -10.99 22.51 -43.55
CA LEU A 520 -9.73 22.72 -44.25
C LEU A 520 -8.83 21.48 -44.13
N GLU A 521 -8.15 21.14 -45.22
CA GLU A 521 -6.95 20.29 -45.20
C GLU A 521 -5.72 21.21 -45.06
N PRO A 522 -5.09 21.30 -43.89
CA PRO A 522 -3.96 22.20 -43.65
C PRO A 522 -2.75 21.81 -44.50
N THR A 523 -2.15 22.78 -45.20
CA THR A 523 -0.96 22.56 -46.04
C THR A 523 0.28 23.27 -45.53
N GLY A 524 0.13 24.31 -44.69
CA GLY A 524 1.27 24.99 -44.09
C GLY A 524 0.89 26.12 -43.12
N LEU A 525 1.75 26.35 -42.12
CA LEU A 525 1.62 27.41 -41.14
C LEU A 525 2.89 28.27 -41.18
N GLY A 526 2.74 29.59 -41.27
CA GLY A 526 3.91 30.48 -41.30
C GLY A 526 3.54 31.96 -41.28
N GLY A 527 4.31 32.77 -40.56
CA GLY A 527 4.08 34.21 -40.47
C GLY A 527 2.72 34.59 -39.87
N GLY A 528 2.19 33.78 -38.94
CA GLY A 528 0.88 33.99 -38.30
C GLY A 528 -0.32 33.72 -39.21
N ARG A 529 -0.14 32.94 -40.29
CA ARG A 529 -1.21 32.58 -41.25
C ARG A 529 -1.22 31.07 -41.50
N LEU A 530 -2.42 30.50 -41.49
CA LEU A 530 -2.71 29.11 -41.86
C LEU A 530 -3.06 29.05 -43.35
N ARG A 531 -2.44 28.13 -44.09
CA ARG A 531 -2.82 27.76 -45.46
C ARG A 531 -3.44 26.38 -45.47
N GLY A 532 -4.50 26.19 -46.23
CA GLY A 532 -5.14 24.90 -46.39
C GLY A 532 -6.16 24.88 -47.52
N ARG A 533 -6.50 23.68 -47.99
CA ARG A 533 -7.48 23.45 -49.04
C ARG A 533 -8.87 23.33 -48.41
N ASP A 534 -9.82 24.16 -48.81
CA ASP A 534 -11.22 24.05 -48.41
C ASP A 534 -11.88 22.94 -49.22
N ALA A 535 -12.25 21.84 -48.55
CA ALA A 535 -12.82 20.66 -49.18
C ALA A 535 -14.22 20.93 -49.77
N ALA A 536 -14.98 21.88 -49.22
CA ALA A 536 -16.32 22.22 -49.69
C ALA A 536 -16.31 23.19 -50.88
N ALA A 537 -15.31 24.09 -50.93
CA ALA A 537 -15.19 25.09 -51.99
C ALA A 537 -14.18 24.71 -53.10
N GLU A 538 -13.41 23.64 -52.92
CA GLU A 538 -12.27 23.24 -53.78
C GLU A 538 -11.26 24.37 -54.06
N VAL A 539 -11.06 25.27 -53.07
CA VAL A 539 -10.18 26.44 -53.21
C VAL A 539 -9.16 26.46 -52.07
N GLU A 540 -7.93 26.87 -52.38
CA GLU A 540 -6.89 27.12 -51.37
C GLU A 540 -7.18 28.43 -50.63
N ARG A 541 -7.23 28.36 -49.29
CA ARG A 541 -7.49 29.51 -48.42
C ARG A 541 -6.28 29.82 -47.55
N THR A 542 -6.10 31.11 -47.25
CA THR A 542 -5.13 31.58 -46.26
C THR A 542 -5.85 32.39 -45.18
N LEU A 543 -5.78 31.93 -43.93
CA LEU A 543 -6.46 32.54 -42.79
C LEU A 543 -5.43 33.13 -41.80
N PRO A 544 -5.64 34.34 -41.25
CA PRO A 544 -4.85 34.84 -40.14
C PRO A 544 -5.15 34.01 -38.88
N VAL A 545 -4.11 33.48 -38.23
CA VAL A 545 -4.28 32.64 -37.02
C VAL A 545 -4.97 33.41 -35.90
N GLY A 546 -4.70 34.72 -35.77
CA GLY A 546 -5.36 35.57 -34.76
C GLY A 546 -6.86 35.78 -34.94
N LEU A 547 -7.46 35.34 -36.05
CA LEU A 547 -8.91 35.36 -36.27
C LEU A 547 -9.56 33.98 -36.02
N ILE A 548 -8.77 32.95 -35.76
CA ILE A 548 -9.27 31.61 -35.50
C ILE A 548 -9.68 31.55 -34.03
N ALA A 549 -10.94 31.26 -33.78
CA ALA A 549 -11.53 31.13 -32.45
C ALA A 549 -11.32 29.72 -31.88
N SER A 550 -11.41 28.69 -32.72
CA SER A 550 -11.15 27.29 -32.35
C SER A 550 -10.80 26.45 -33.57
N VAL A 551 -10.14 25.32 -33.33
CA VAL A 551 -9.82 24.28 -34.32
C VAL A 551 -10.28 22.96 -33.74
N ARG A 552 -10.89 22.09 -34.54
CA ARG A 552 -11.19 20.72 -34.15
C ARG A 552 -10.92 19.76 -35.31
N PRO A 553 -10.52 18.50 -35.07
CA PRO A 553 -10.41 17.49 -36.13
C PRO A 553 -11.77 17.25 -36.80
N LEU A 554 -11.76 16.84 -38.06
CA LEU A 554 -12.98 16.48 -38.82
C LEU A 554 -13.54 15.11 -38.41
#